data_AF-A0A368TN70-F1
#
_entry.id   AF-A0A368TN70-F1
#
_cell.length_a   1.000
_cell.length_b   1.000
_cell.length_c   1.000
_cell.angle_alpha   90.00
_cell.angle_beta   90.00
_cell.angle_gamma   90.00
#
_symmetry.space_group_name_H-M   'P 1'
#
loop_
_entity.id
_entity.type
_entity.pdbx_description
1 polymer ?
#
loop_
_entity_poly.entity_id
_entity_poly.type
_entity_poly.pdbx_seq_one_letter_code
_entity_poly.pdbx_strand_id
1 'polypeptide(L)'
;MLSDLTIALILTQREQQRLNTQAKRLSRYNLDDVQLTALRQRWLSGLGYRQYAPALLASLDHLIEQLQRGEYHLEDYDEVVFQISAYNHSSWALLRQTWGSPSRYLDRWGKIYPEYRYAFEQAYEANTKLSVTDQVAWLQQLLPTPTDMQTSPRKLSEVEKRLRQCQSYPEVEPEEDVLSFSDDDLLIPDNKPGKEEKPASNSKVVDLNAYRKRRRRE
;
A
#
# COMPACT_ATOMS: atom_id res chain seq x y z
N MET A 1 -7.86 26.53 -7.04
CA MET A 1 -7.13 25.34 -7.51
C MET A 1 -6.43 24.70 -6.31
N LEU A 2 -6.37 23.36 -6.26
CA LEU A 2 -5.61 22.67 -5.24
C LEU A 2 -4.11 22.87 -5.45
N SER A 3 -3.35 22.98 -4.36
CA SER A 3 -1.89 23.05 -4.45
C SER A 3 -1.29 21.66 -4.68
N ASP A 4 -0.16 21.59 -5.38
CA ASP A 4 0.61 20.35 -5.59
C ASP A 4 0.89 19.60 -4.28
N LEU A 5 1.19 20.34 -3.21
CA LEU A 5 1.35 19.77 -1.87
C LEU A 5 0.07 19.07 -1.42
N THR A 6 -1.10 19.69 -1.57
CA THR A 6 -2.38 19.08 -1.16
C THR A 6 -2.65 17.79 -1.93
N ILE A 7 -2.36 17.79 -3.23
CA ILE A 7 -2.48 16.61 -4.09
C ILE A 7 -1.52 15.51 -3.61
N ALA A 8 -0.24 15.84 -3.43
CA ALA A 8 0.78 14.90 -2.95
C ALA A 8 0.42 14.31 -1.58
N LEU A 9 -0.11 15.13 -0.66
CA LEU A 9 -0.58 14.67 0.65
C LEU A 9 -1.70 13.64 0.51
N ILE A 10 -2.72 13.92 -0.31
CA ILE A 10 -3.88 13.02 -0.49
C ILE A 10 -3.44 11.68 -1.06
N LEU A 11 -2.64 11.72 -2.13
CA LEU A 11 -2.14 10.51 -2.77
C LEU A 11 -1.23 9.70 -1.84
N THR A 12 -0.37 10.38 -1.06
CA THR A 12 0.48 9.73 -0.05
C THR A 12 -0.35 9.07 1.04
N GLN A 13 -1.39 9.75 1.53
CA GLN A 13 -2.25 9.17 2.57
C GLN A 13 -2.99 7.93 2.05
N ARG A 14 -3.44 7.91 0.79
CA ARG A 14 -4.07 6.74 0.17
C ARG A 14 -3.10 5.57 0.03
N GLU A 15 -1.87 5.84 -0.41
CA GLU A 15 -0.81 4.84 -0.48
C GLU A 15 -0.51 4.24 0.90
N GLN A 16 -0.41 5.07 1.94
CA GLN A 16 -0.18 4.60 3.30
C GLN A 16 -1.33 3.76 3.84
N GLN A 17 -2.58 4.14 3.54
CA GLN A 17 -3.75 3.33 3.94
C GLN A 17 -3.71 1.95 3.29
N ARG A 18 -3.35 1.86 2.01
CA ARG A 18 -3.16 0.59 1.29
C ARG A 18 -2.06 -0.24 1.94
N LEU A 19 -0.89 0.34 2.17
CA LEU A 19 0.25 -0.34 2.80
C LEU A 19 -0.06 -0.78 4.24
N ASN A 20 -0.73 0.04 5.04
CA ASN A 20 -1.13 -0.31 6.40
C ASN A 20 -2.14 -1.47 6.42
N THR A 21 -3.02 -1.55 5.42
CA THR A 21 -3.94 -2.68 5.27
C THR A 21 -3.16 -3.97 4.95
N GLN A 22 -2.15 -3.88 4.10
CA GLN A 22 -1.26 -4.99 3.76
C GLN A 22 -0.38 -5.41 4.94
N ALA A 23 0.17 -4.46 5.70
CA ALA A 23 0.91 -4.72 6.93
C ALA A 23 0.05 -5.44 7.97
N LYS A 24 -1.20 -5.01 8.15
CA LYS A 24 -2.17 -5.71 9.01
C LYS A 24 -2.41 -7.14 8.53
N ARG A 25 -2.53 -7.34 7.21
CA ARG A 25 -2.70 -8.68 6.64
C ARG A 25 -1.48 -9.57 6.90
N LEU A 26 -0.27 -9.06 6.66
CA LEU A 26 1.00 -9.75 6.94
C LEU A 26 1.18 -10.08 8.43
N SER A 27 0.77 -9.18 9.32
CA SER A 27 0.88 -9.40 10.77
C SER A 27 -0.12 -10.44 11.31
N ARG A 28 -1.24 -10.64 10.63
CA ARG A 28 -2.36 -11.47 11.11
C ARG A 28 -2.41 -12.84 10.44
N TYR A 29 -2.10 -12.92 9.15
CA TYR A 29 -2.26 -14.11 8.33
C TYR A 29 -0.91 -14.55 7.78
N ASN A 30 -0.72 -15.87 7.67
CA ASN A 30 0.39 -16.42 6.92
C ASN A 30 -0.04 -16.45 5.46
N LEU A 31 0.62 -15.66 4.64
CA LEU A 31 0.37 -15.64 3.21
C LEU A 31 1.19 -16.76 2.56
N ASP A 32 0.59 -17.45 1.60
CA ASP A 32 1.31 -18.43 0.81
C ASP A 32 2.22 -17.73 -0.22
N ASP A 33 3.09 -18.51 -0.86
CA ASP A 33 4.04 -18.05 -1.87
C ASP A 33 3.36 -17.29 -3.03
N VAL A 34 2.20 -17.78 -3.46
CA VAL A 34 1.41 -17.18 -4.55
C VAL A 34 0.90 -15.79 -4.15
N GLN A 35 0.39 -15.64 -2.92
CA GLN A 35 -0.12 -14.38 -2.40
C GLN A 35 1.02 -13.37 -2.18
N LEU A 36 2.17 -13.80 -1.69
CA LEU A 36 3.35 -12.93 -1.50
C LEU A 36 3.93 -12.48 -2.85
N THR A 37 4.01 -13.39 -3.82
CA THR A 37 4.46 -13.06 -5.19
C THR A 37 3.50 -12.07 -5.86
N ALA A 38 2.19 -12.27 -5.72
CA ALA A 38 1.20 -11.31 -6.21
C ALA A 38 1.30 -9.94 -5.51
N LEU A 39 1.58 -9.92 -4.20
CA LEU A 39 1.81 -8.68 -3.45
C LEU A 39 3.05 -7.95 -3.96
N ARG A 40 4.14 -8.68 -4.22
CA ARG A 40 5.38 -8.13 -4.79
C ARG A 40 5.13 -7.44 -6.13
N GLN A 41 4.42 -8.10 -7.05
CA GLN A 41 4.08 -7.52 -8.35
C GLN A 41 3.25 -6.24 -8.21
N ARG A 42 2.30 -6.22 -7.25
CA ARG A 42 1.51 -5.01 -6.95
C ARG A 42 2.37 -3.88 -6.38
N TRP A 43 3.42 -4.18 -5.61
CA TRP A 43 4.31 -3.17 -5.07
C TRP A 43 5.25 -2.59 -6.13
N LEU A 44 5.70 -3.39 -7.10
CA LEU A 44 6.56 -2.89 -8.19
C LEU A 44 5.92 -1.75 -8.99
N SER A 45 4.62 -1.82 -9.26
CA SER A 45 3.87 -0.78 -9.98
C SER A 45 3.09 0.16 -9.07
N GLY A 46 2.99 -0.16 -7.77
CA GLY A 46 2.09 0.46 -6.82
C GLY A 46 2.76 1.36 -5.78
N LEU A 47 4.05 1.68 -5.90
CA LEU A 47 4.77 2.52 -4.94
C LEU A 47 5.14 3.88 -5.58
N GLY A 48 4.63 4.97 -5.00
CA GLY A 48 4.90 6.34 -5.44
C GLY A 48 6.33 6.80 -5.17
N TYR A 49 6.96 6.36 -4.09
CA TYR A 49 8.26 6.83 -3.62
C TYR A 49 9.38 5.87 -4.04
N ARG A 50 9.79 5.98 -5.31
CA ARG A 50 10.76 5.07 -5.93
C ARG A 50 12.08 4.94 -5.18
N GLN A 51 12.58 6.00 -4.55
CA GLN A 51 13.85 5.93 -3.80
C GLN A 51 13.79 5.07 -2.54
N TYR A 52 12.59 4.85 -1.97
CA TYR A 52 12.42 4.09 -0.74
C TYR A 52 11.86 2.68 -1.01
N ALA A 53 11.36 2.43 -2.22
CA ALA A 53 10.83 1.12 -2.63
C ALA A 53 11.84 -0.04 -2.56
N PRO A 54 13.15 0.11 -2.89
CA PRO A 54 14.08 -1.02 -2.95
C PRO A 54 14.22 -1.80 -1.64
N ALA A 55 14.31 -1.12 -0.50
CA ALA A 55 14.44 -1.78 0.80
C ALA A 55 13.18 -2.59 1.15
N LEU A 56 12.00 -2.01 0.89
CA LEU A 56 10.73 -2.68 1.08
C LEU A 56 10.59 -3.91 0.19
N LEU A 57 10.90 -3.79 -1.10
CA LEU A 57 10.86 -4.91 -2.04
C LEU A 57 11.86 -6.01 -1.66
N ALA A 58 13.09 -5.64 -1.27
CA ALA A 58 14.10 -6.61 -0.84
C ALA A 58 13.67 -7.43 0.38
N SER A 59 13.01 -6.80 1.36
CA SER A 59 12.48 -7.54 2.52
C SER A 59 11.39 -8.54 2.13
N LEU A 60 10.52 -8.19 1.18
CA LEU A 60 9.49 -9.10 0.69
C LEU A 60 10.10 -10.24 -0.13
N ASP A 61 11.11 -9.95 -0.93
CA ASP A 61 11.85 -10.96 -1.72
C ASP A 61 12.54 -11.97 -0.81
N HIS A 62 13.14 -11.49 0.29
CA HIS A 62 13.71 -12.35 1.31
C HIS A 62 12.66 -13.26 1.97
N LEU A 63 11.50 -12.70 2.36
CA LEU A 63 10.42 -13.48 2.94
C LEU A 63 9.92 -14.57 1.98
N ILE A 64 9.75 -14.24 0.69
CA ILE A 64 9.35 -15.20 -0.35
C ILE A 64 10.38 -16.32 -0.44
N GLU A 65 11.67 -15.98 -0.52
CA GLU A 65 12.76 -16.95 -0.60
C GLU A 65 12.80 -17.90 0.60
N GLN A 66 12.66 -17.37 1.82
CA GLN A 66 12.61 -18.19 3.03
C GLN A 66 11.38 -19.11 3.04
N LEU A 67 10.24 -18.63 2.55
CA LEU A 67 9.02 -19.42 2.48
C LEU A 67 9.13 -20.56 1.46
N GLN A 68 9.76 -20.31 0.31
CA GLN A 68 10.03 -21.32 -0.72
C GLN A 68 11.01 -22.40 -0.23
N ARG A 69 11.98 -22.03 0.61
CA ARG A 69 12.93 -22.97 1.24
C ARG A 69 12.33 -23.73 2.43
N GLY A 70 11.17 -23.30 2.94
CA GLY A 70 10.58 -23.85 4.16
C GLY A 70 11.32 -23.45 5.44
N GLU A 71 12.17 -22.42 5.37
CA GLU A 71 13.04 -21.93 6.45
C GLU A 71 12.53 -20.61 7.06
N TYR A 72 11.32 -20.17 6.70
CA TYR A 72 10.77 -18.90 7.16
C TYR A 72 10.54 -18.83 8.67
N HIS A 73 10.77 -17.63 9.20
CA HIS A 73 10.58 -17.26 10.58
C HIS A 73 9.56 -16.11 10.69
N LEU A 74 9.06 -15.92 11.92
CA LEU A 74 8.20 -14.78 12.25
C LEU A 74 8.88 -13.44 12.01
N GLU A 75 10.18 -13.42 12.28
CA GLU A 75 11.03 -12.25 12.14
C GLU A 75 11.06 -11.77 10.69
N ASP A 76 10.94 -12.66 9.71
CA ASP A 76 10.86 -12.30 8.29
C ASP A 76 9.58 -11.52 7.97
N TYR A 77 8.44 -11.88 8.59
CA TYR A 77 7.20 -11.13 8.46
C TYR A 77 7.25 -9.78 9.19
N ASP A 78 7.82 -9.78 10.40
CA ASP A 78 8.00 -8.56 11.20
C ASP A 78 8.92 -7.57 10.47
N GLU A 79 9.95 -8.05 9.76
CA GLU A 79 10.85 -7.23 8.95
C GLU A 79 10.12 -6.55 7.78
N VAL A 80 9.26 -7.28 7.04
CA VAL A 80 8.46 -6.65 5.97
C VAL A 80 7.54 -5.57 6.54
N VAL A 81 6.91 -5.81 7.69
CA VAL A 81 6.06 -4.82 8.39
C VAL A 81 6.87 -3.61 8.86
N PHE A 82 8.09 -3.84 9.35
CA PHE A 82 9.02 -2.80 9.72
C PHE A 82 9.40 -1.94 8.51
N GLN A 83 9.73 -2.56 7.37
CA GLN A 83 10.07 -1.84 6.14
C GLN A 83 8.89 -1.04 5.57
N ILE A 84 7.65 -1.52 5.70
CA ILE A 84 6.46 -0.70 5.36
C ILE A 84 6.42 0.57 6.22
N SER A 85 6.72 0.45 7.51
CA SER A 85 6.73 1.58 8.44
C SER A 85 7.86 2.56 8.11
N ALA A 86 9.06 2.05 7.79
CA ALA A 86 10.22 2.84 7.38
C ALA A 86 9.97 3.58 6.05
N TYR A 87 9.33 2.92 5.08
CA TYR A 87 8.89 3.52 3.83
C TYR A 87 7.94 4.69 4.08
N ASN A 88 6.89 4.47 4.87
CA ASN A 88 5.90 5.51 5.21
C ASN A 88 6.53 6.71 5.91
N HIS A 89 7.45 6.46 6.85
CA HIS A 89 8.18 7.51 7.55
C HIS A 89 9.04 8.34 6.58
N SER A 90 9.77 7.67 5.70
CA SER A 90 10.64 8.31 4.70
C SER A 90 9.84 9.12 3.68
N SER A 91 8.68 8.61 3.23
CA SER A 91 7.75 9.35 2.37
C SER A 91 7.28 10.67 3.00
N TRP A 92 6.91 10.65 4.29
CA TRP A 92 6.53 11.87 5.02
C TRP A 92 7.70 12.82 5.26
N ALA A 93 8.89 12.30 5.50
CA ALA A 93 10.10 13.11 5.62
C ALA A 93 10.38 13.85 4.30
N LEU A 94 10.26 13.17 3.16
CA LEU A 94 10.43 13.76 1.84
C LEU A 94 9.40 14.86 1.56
N LEU A 95 8.11 14.62 1.84
CA LEU A 95 7.07 15.66 1.69
C LEU A 95 7.42 16.92 2.49
N ARG A 96 7.88 16.75 3.73
CA ARG A 96 8.28 17.86 4.60
C ARG A 96 9.52 18.58 4.10
N GLN A 97 10.49 17.85 3.54
CA GLN A 97 11.69 18.45 2.95
C GLN A 97 11.35 19.26 1.70
N THR A 98 10.45 18.76 0.85
CA THR A 98 10.13 19.38 -0.44
C THR A 98 9.22 20.61 -0.30
N TRP A 99 8.21 20.57 0.58
CA TRP A 99 7.20 21.64 0.69
C TRP A 99 7.09 22.29 2.07
N GLY A 100 7.93 21.90 3.04
CA GLY A 100 7.85 22.38 4.41
C GLY A 100 6.72 21.72 5.21
N SER A 101 6.25 22.40 6.27
CA SER A 101 5.29 21.79 7.20
C SER A 101 3.89 21.61 6.59
N PRO A 102 3.33 20.38 6.58
CA PRO A 102 1.98 20.11 6.10
C PRO A 102 0.90 20.40 7.15
N SER A 103 1.25 20.87 8.35
CA SER A 103 0.32 20.99 9.49
C SER A 103 -0.97 21.74 9.19
N ARG A 104 -0.95 22.74 8.28
CA ARG A 104 -2.15 23.49 7.90
C ARG A 104 -3.21 22.66 7.16
N TYR A 105 -2.82 21.51 6.60
CA TYR A 105 -3.70 20.60 5.86
C TYR A 105 -4.16 19.40 6.67
N LEU A 106 -3.61 19.22 7.87
CA LEU A 106 -3.78 18.02 8.68
C LEU A 106 -4.50 18.35 9.99
N ASP A 107 -5.35 17.41 10.43
CA ASP A 107 -5.93 17.42 11.76
C ASP A 107 -4.91 16.99 12.83
N ARG A 108 -5.33 17.04 14.11
CA ARG A 108 -4.49 16.64 15.26
C ARG A 108 -4.03 15.18 15.24
N TRP A 109 -4.59 14.35 14.38
CA TRP A 109 -4.22 12.94 14.20
C TRP A 109 -3.44 12.69 12.91
N GLY A 110 -3.02 13.76 12.21
CA GLY A 110 -2.26 13.66 10.96
C GLY A 110 -3.10 13.23 9.76
N LYS A 111 -4.44 13.35 9.81
CA LYS A 111 -5.30 13.10 8.65
C LYS A 111 -5.60 14.40 7.92
N ILE A 112 -5.66 14.33 6.60
CA ILE A 112 -6.01 15.50 5.79
C ILE A 112 -7.45 15.93 6.07
N TYR A 113 -7.67 17.24 6.24
CA TYR A 113 -9.01 17.78 6.46
C TYR A 113 -9.97 17.39 5.31
N PRO A 114 -11.24 17.06 5.63
CA PRO A 114 -12.21 16.61 4.63
C PRO A 114 -12.39 17.58 3.45
N GLU A 115 -12.34 18.89 3.70
CA GLU A 115 -12.45 19.93 2.67
C GLU A 115 -11.45 19.77 1.51
N TYR A 116 -10.19 19.42 1.81
CA TYR A 116 -9.17 19.20 0.79
C TYR A 116 -9.41 17.90 0.01
N ARG A 117 -9.96 16.87 0.67
CA ARG A 117 -10.32 15.61 0.01
C ARG A 117 -11.49 15.81 -0.94
N TYR A 118 -12.54 16.50 -0.49
CA TYR A 118 -13.71 16.77 -1.33
C TYR A 118 -13.34 17.66 -2.53
N ALA A 119 -12.53 18.69 -2.32
CA ALA A 119 -12.03 19.50 -3.42
C ALA A 119 -11.21 18.68 -4.44
N PHE A 120 -10.47 17.67 -3.97
CA PHE A 120 -9.70 16.79 -4.85
C PHE A 120 -10.61 15.85 -5.64
N GLU A 121 -11.57 15.22 -4.96
CA GLU A 121 -12.54 14.33 -5.58
C GLU A 121 -13.38 15.08 -6.62
N GLN A 122 -13.84 16.28 -6.33
CA GLN A 122 -14.57 17.11 -7.29
C GLN A 122 -13.72 17.54 -8.50
N ALA A 123 -12.44 17.83 -8.29
CA ALA A 123 -11.57 18.32 -9.36
C ALA A 123 -11.05 17.20 -10.27
N TYR A 124 -10.80 16.01 -9.72
CA TYR A 124 -10.05 14.96 -10.41
C TYR A 124 -10.73 13.58 -10.44
N GLU A 125 -11.77 13.37 -9.63
CA GLU A 125 -12.45 12.07 -9.50
C GLU A 125 -13.99 12.20 -9.58
N ALA A 126 -14.48 13.27 -10.23
CA ALA A 126 -15.92 13.55 -10.31
C ALA A 126 -16.71 12.40 -10.97
N ASN A 127 -16.08 11.73 -11.94
CA ASN A 127 -16.69 10.62 -12.67
C ASN A 127 -16.18 9.26 -12.19
N THR A 128 -14.86 9.13 -12.00
CA THR A 128 -14.21 7.86 -11.64
C THR A 128 -13.03 8.10 -10.71
N LYS A 129 -12.85 7.22 -9.71
CA LYS A 129 -11.66 7.26 -8.84
C LYS A 129 -10.40 6.94 -9.64
N LEU A 130 -9.30 7.63 -9.32
CA LEU A 130 -8.00 7.38 -9.94
C LEU A 130 -7.54 5.96 -9.64
N SER A 131 -7.04 5.28 -10.67
CA SER A 131 -6.40 3.98 -10.51
C SER A 131 -5.14 4.11 -9.65
N VAL A 132 -4.72 3.02 -9.01
CA VAL A 132 -3.47 3.03 -8.21
C VAL A 132 -2.27 3.44 -9.07
N THR A 133 -2.23 2.99 -10.32
CA THR A 133 -1.19 3.34 -11.28
C THR A 133 -1.17 4.83 -11.60
N ASP A 134 -2.34 5.48 -11.76
CA ASP A 134 -2.42 6.92 -12.02
C ASP A 134 -2.00 7.73 -10.79
N GLN A 135 -2.42 7.30 -9.60
CA GLN A 135 -2.01 7.91 -8.33
C GLN A 135 -0.48 7.87 -8.17
N VAL A 136 0.13 6.72 -8.48
CA VAL A 136 1.59 6.53 -8.41
C VAL A 136 2.31 7.38 -9.45
N ALA A 137 1.84 7.39 -10.70
CA ALA A 137 2.43 8.19 -11.77
C ALA A 137 2.38 9.69 -11.43
N TRP A 138 1.28 10.15 -10.83
CA TRP A 138 1.13 11.54 -10.42
C TRP A 138 2.04 11.90 -9.24
N LEU A 139 2.12 11.04 -8.21
CA LEU A 139 3.07 11.22 -7.11
C LEU A 139 4.50 11.36 -7.62
N GLN A 140 4.91 10.51 -8.56
CA GLN A 140 6.27 10.52 -9.12
C GLN A 140 6.59 11.77 -9.94
N GLN A 141 5.58 12.49 -10.44
CA GLN A 141 5.78 13.76 -11.14
C GLN A 141 5.88 14.95 -10.17
N LEU A 142 5.13 14.89 -9.07
CA LEU A 142 5.14 15.94 -8.05
C LEU A 142 6.41 15.88 -7.18
N LEU A 143 6.93 14.68 -6.95
CA LEU A 143 8.08 14.45 -6.10
C LEU A 143 9.39 14.71 -6.87
N PRO A 144 10.40 15.32 -6.22
CA PRO A 144 11.71 15.50 -6.82
C PRO A 144 12.32 14.14 -7.13
N THR A 145 12.87 13.99 -8.34
CA THR A 145 13.68 12.81 -8.64
C THR A 145 15.02 12.91 -7.92
N PRO A 146 15.71 11.79 -7.62
CA PRO A 146 17.04 11.83 -6.99
C PRO A 146 18.04 12.74 -7.72
N THR A 147 17.87 12.91 -9.03
CA THR A 147 18.65 13.82 -9.87
C THR A 147 18.31 15.30 -9.63
N ASP A 148 17.05 15.64 -9.32
CA ASP A 148 16.59 17.01 -9.08
C ASP A 148 17.00 17.55 -7.71
N MET A 149 17.37 16.69 -6.77
CA MET A 149 17.91 17.11 -5.47
C MET A 149 19.26 17.84 -5.59
N GLN A 150 19.84 17.91 -6.79
CA GLN A 150 21.06 18.67 -7.09
C GLN A 150 20.83 19.94 -7.93
N THR A 151 19.64 20.19 -8.50
CA THR A 151 19.39 21.35 -9.39
C THR A 151 17.95 21.89 -9.34
N SER A 152 17.84 23.23 -9.31
CA SER A 152 16.62 24.07 -9.19
C SER A 152 15.65 23.99 -10.41
N PRO A 153 14.46 24.63 -10.36
CA PRO A 153 13.13 24.03 -10.31
C PRO A 153 12.50 23.66 -11.69
N ARG A 154 11.67 22.61 -11.70
CA ARG A 154 10.99 22.05 -12.90
C ARG A 154 9.67 22.73 -13.27
N LYS A 155 9.38 22.78 -14.58
CA LYS A 155 8.15 23.27 -15.21
C LYS A 155 7.09 22.15 -15.33
N LEU A 156 5.88 22.39 -14.81
CA LEU A 156 4.75 21.44 -14.71
C LEU A 156 3.75 21.47 -15.90
N SER A 157 4.01 22.26 -16.95
CA SER A 157 3.00 22.69 -17.92
C SER A 157 2.50 21.64 -18.92
N GLU A 158 3.17 20.49 -19.06
CA GLU A 158 2.87 19.51 -20.12
C GLU A 158 1.90 18.41 -19.68
N VAL A 159 1.85 18.11 -18.38
CA VAL A 159 0.99 17.05 -17.83
C VAL A 159 -0.41 17.56 -17.47
N GLU A 160 -0.54 18.81 -17.04
CA GLU A 160 -1.86 19.46 -16.91
C GLU A 160 -2.63 19.44 -18.23
N LYS A 161 -1.93 19.53 -19.37
CA LYS A 161 -2.53 19.37 -20.70
C LYS A 161 -3.01 17.95 -20.98
N ARG A 162 -2.26 16.93 -20.56
CA ARG A 162 -2.61 15.52 -20.76
C ARG A 162 -3.76 15.06 -19.85
N LEU A 163 -3.83 15.53 -18.61
CA LEU A 163 -4.90 15.19 -17.67
C LEU A 163 -6.25 15.83 -18.06
N ARG A 164 -6.25 17.03 -18.65
CA ARG A 164 -7.47 17.61 -19.25
C ARG A 164 -7.96 16.82 -20.46
N GLN A 165 -7.09 16.07 -21.12
CA GLN A 165 -7.43 15.28 -22.32
C GLN A 165 -8.16 13.97 -21.99
N CYS A 166 -8.15 13.53 -20.73
CA CYS A 166 -8.99 12.43 -20.25
C CYS A 166 -10.47 12.84 -20.00
N GLN A 167 -10.83 14.11 -20.21
CA GLN A 167 -12.21 14.61 -20.06
C GLN A 167 -13.07 14.48 -21.33
N SER A 168 -12.57 13.88 -22.42
CA SER A 168 -13.35 13.73 -23.65
C SER A 168 -13.33 12.29 -24.17
N TYR A 169 -14.33 11.50 -23.82
CA TYR A 169 -14.76 10.33 -24.59
C TYR A 169 -16.30 10.17 -24.51
N PRO A 170 -16.91 9.58 -25.56
CA PRO A 170 -18.34 9.70 -25.80
C PRO A 170 -19.17 8.82 -24.87
N GLU A 171 -20.38 9.30 -24.64
CA GLU A 171 -21.50 8.67 -23.96
C GLU A 171 -21.70 7.23 -24.48
N VAL A 172 -21.39 6.24 -23.63
CA VAL A 172 -21.77 4.84 -23.84
C VAL A 172 -22.73 4.49 -22.71
N GLU A 173 -23.95 4.12 -23.09
CA GLU A 173 -25.02 3.72 -22.17
C GLU A 173 -24.60 2.52 -21.31
N PRO A 174 -25.05 2.44 -20.05
CA PRO A 174 -24.69 1.34 -19.17
C PRO A 174 -25.55 0.11 -19.49
N GLU A 175 -24.92 -0.97 -19.95
CA GLU A 175 -25.51 -2.30 -19.82
C GLU A 175 -25.45 -2.73 -18.36
N GLU A 176 -26.60 -3.06 -17.81
CA GLU A 176 -26.77 -3.65 -16.49
C GLU A 176 -26.15 -5.05 -16.49
N ASP A 177 -25.15 -5.27 -15.63
CA ASP A 177 -24.78 -6.61 -15.21
C ASP A 177 -24.79 -6.69 -13.68
N VAL A 178 -25.88 -7.24 -13.18
CA VAL A 178 -26.17 -7.51 -11.78
C VAL A 178 -25.38 -8.75 -11.36
N LEU A 179 -24.32 -8.55 -10.57
CA LEU A 179 -23.79 -9.62 -9.71
C LEU A 179 -23.79 -9.16 -8.25
N SER A 180 -24.97 -9.26 -7.67
CA SER A 180 -25.20 -9.32 -6.22
C SER A 180 -24.54 -10.58 -5.67
N PHE A 181 -23.53 -10.43 -4.82
CA PHE A 181 -23.04 -11.51 -3.96
C PHE A 181 -23.37 -11.18 -2.50
N SER A 182 -24.26 -11.99 -1.94
CA SER A 182 -24.76 -11.94 -0.57
C SER A 182 -23.73 -12.48 0.43
N ASP A 183 -23.74 -11.90 1.63
CA ASP A 183 -22.84 -12.18 2.77
C ASP A 183 -23.17 -13.46 3.58
N ASP A 184 -23.68 -14.54 2.96
CA ASP A 184 -24.33 -15.65 3.69
C ASP A 184 -23.73 -17.06 3.48
N ASP A 185 -22.41 -17.22 3.42
CA ASP A 185 -21.77 -18.55 3.40
C ASP A 185 -20.56 -18.69 4.34
N LEU A 186 -20.78 -18.36 5.63
CA LEU A 186 -19.90 -18.77 6.73
C LEU A 186 -20.44 -20.02 7.42
N LEU A 187 -20.36 -21.17 6.75
CA LEU A 187 -20.42 -22.48 7.41
C LEU A 187 -19.02 -22.94 7.79
N ILE A 188 -18.75 -22.90 9.10
CA ILE A 188 -17.58 -23.51 9.75
C ILE A 188 -17.80 -25.03 9.77
N PRO A 189 -16.90 -25.88 9.21
CA PRO A 189 -16.92 -27.29 9.52
C PRO A 189 -16.18 -27.53 10.85
N ASP A 190 -16.94 -28.01 11.84
CA ASP A 190 -16.47 -28.58 13.09
C ASP A 190 -15.61 -29.82 12.79
N ASN A 191 -14.29 -29.74 13.02
CA ASN A 191 -13.40 -30.90 12.96
C ASN A 191 -12.89 -31.23 14.37
N LYS A 192 -13.48 -32.26 14.97
CA LYS A 192 -12.98 -32.93 16.18
C LYS A 192 -11.72 -33.76 15.87
N PRO A 193 -10.84 -33.98 16.86
CA PRO A 193 -9.50 -34.52 16.60
C PRO A 193 -9.50 -36.05 16.50
N GLY A 194 -9.05 -36.57 15.36
CA GLY A 194 -8.60 -37.95 15.20
C GLY A 194 -7.14 -38.08 15.64
N LYS A 195 -6.86 -39.11 16.44
CA LYS A 195 -5.51 -39.53 16.86
C LYS A 195 -4.75 -40.22 15.71
N GLU A 196 -3.42 -40.25 15.87
CA GLU A 196 -2.42 -41.07 15.16
C GLU A 196 -2.04 -40.52 13.77
N GLU A 197 -0.78 -40.34 13.38
CA GLU A 197 0.50 -40.96 13.75
C GLU A 197 1.65 -40.00 13.35
N LYS A 198 2.79 -40.04 14.09
CA LYS A 198 4.01 -39.30 13.72
C LYS A 198 4.64 -39.89 12.46
N PRO A 199 5.19 -39.04 11.59
CA PRO A 199 6.58 -39.21 11.22
C PRO A 199 7.41 -38.01 11.69
N ALA A 200 8.57 -38.32 12.25
CA ALA A 200 9.56 -37.34 12.66
C ALA A 200 10.09 -36.60 11.43
N SER A 201 9.60 -35.39 11.20
CA SER A 201 10.28 -34.37 10.41
C SER A 201 10.73 -33.28 11.37
N ASN A 202 12.04 -33.10 11.46
CA ASN A 202 12.72 -32.11 12.29
C ASN A 202 12.57 -30.70 11.69
N SER A 203 11.37 -30.34 11.24
CA SER A 203 11.06 -28.98 10.83
C SER A 203 10.69 -28.19 12.09
N LYS A 204 11.53 -27.23 12.46
CA LYS A 204 11.19 -26.18 13.43
C LYS A 204 10.12 -25.25 12.82
N VAL A 205 8.95 -25.79 12.46
CA VAL A 205 7.79 -24.95 12.17
C VAL A 205 7.33 -24.38 13.50
N VAL A 206 7.67 -23.12 13.75
CA VAL A 206 7.25 -22.41 14.95
C VAL A 206 5.73 -22.33 14.96
N ASP A 207 5.09 -22.72 16.07
CA ASP A 207 3.65 -22.49 16.27
C ASP A 207 3.40 -20.97 16.41
N LEU A 208 3.01 -20.38 15.28
CA LEU A 208 2.79 -18.96 15.06
C LEU A 208 1.66 -18.39 15.95
N ASN A 209 0.68 -19.22 16.32
CA ASN A 209 -0.42 -18.79 17.19
C ASN A 209 0.04 -18.71 18.65
N ALA A 210 0.93 -19.60 19.08
CA ALA A 210 1.48 -19.59 20.44
C ALA A 210 2.40 -18.39 20.69
N TYR A 211 3.26 -18.03 19.73
CA TYR A 211 4.11 -16.84 19.83
C TYR A 211 3.30 -15.53 19.86
N ARG A 212 2.33 -15.39 18.94
CA ARG A 212 1.47 -14.19 18.86
C ARG A 212 0.59 -13.99 20.10
N LYS A 213 0.17 -15.08 20.77
CA LYS A 213 -0.53 -15.01 22.07
C LYS A 213 0.34 -14.48 23.21
N ARG A 214 1.67 -14.70 23.18
CA ARG A 214 2.59 -14.14 24.18
C ARG A 214 2.79 -12.63 23.98
N ARG A 215 3.00 -12.19 22.75
CA ARG A 215 3.23 -10.76 22.43
C ARG A 215 2.04 -9.85 22.70
N ARG A 216 0.79 -10.35 22.67
CA ARG A 216 -0.40 -9.54 23.07
C ARG A 216 -0.55 -9.33 24.58
N ARG A 217 0.29 -10.01 25.39
CA ARG A 217 0.26 -9.95 26.87
C ARG A 217 1.39 -9.11 27.46
N GLU A 218 2.31 -8.63 26.61
CA GLU A 218 3.38 -7.67 26.94
C GLU A 218 2.97 -6.29 26.44
#